data_AF-A0A0L0QW70-F1
#
_entry.id   AF-A0A0L0QW70-F1
#
_cell.length_a   1.000
_cell.length_b   1.000
_cell.length_c   1.000
_cell.angle_alpha   90.00
_cell.angle_beta   90.00
_cell.angle_gamma   90.00
#
_symmetry.space_group_name_H-M   'P 1'
#
loop_
_entity.id
_entity.type
_entity.pdbx_description
1 polymer ?
#
loop_
_entity_poly.entity_id
_entity_poly.type
_entity_poly.pdbx_seq_one_letter_code
_entity_poly.pdbx_strand_id
1 'polypeptide(L)'
;MKDIVFTLELYDYSANSRANEYLQKGWQLLHVGSKLINSDDGAYHDTVYVVGANQQQYEEYESELSEDSNLESVIKNLENETY
;
A
#
# COMPACT_ATOMS: atom_id res chain seq x y z
N MET A 1 -24.21 -3.15 -2.86
CA MET A 1 -22.85 -3.48 -2.40
C MET A 1 -21.92 -2.68 -3.30
N LYS A 2 -20.91 -1.96 -2.78
CA LYS A 2 -19.92 -1.36 -3.70
C LYS A 2 -19.13 -2.53 -4.29
N ASP A 3 -19.12 -2.68 -5.61
CA ASP A 3 -18.38 -3.77 -6.26
C ASP A 3 -16.89 -3.55 -6.04
N ILE A 4 -16.27 -4.42 -5.25
CA ILE A 4 -14.84 -4.42 -5.02
C ILE A 4 -14.17 -5.00 -6.27
N VAL A 5 -13.30 -4.22 -6.90
CA VAL A 5 -12.58 -4.60 -8.13
C VAL A 5 -11.09 -4.82 -7.89
N PHE A 6 -10.57 -4.30 -6.77
CA PHE A 6 -9.17 -4.41 -6.38
C PHE A 6 -9.04 -4.68 -4.88
N THR A 7 -8.02 -5.45 -4.52
CA THR A 7 -7.65 -5.72 -3.12
C THR A 7 -6.20 -5.36 -2.89
N LEU A 8 -5.93 -4.64 -1.82
CA LEU A 8 -4.57 -4.32 -1.37
C LEU A 8 -4.27 -5.10 -0.08
N GLU A 9 -3.19 -5.89 -0.12
CA GLU A 9 -2.66 -6.60 1.04
C GLU A 9 -1.57 -5.76 1.71
N LEU A 10 -1.72 -5.51 3.01
CA LEU A 10 -0.80 -4.72 3.83
C LEU A 10 -0.22 -5.61 4.92
N TYR A 11 1.10 -5.80 4.88
CA TYR A 11 1.85 -6.59 5.85
C TYR A 11 3.22 -5.94 6.03
N ASP A 12 3.45 -5.37 7.22
CA ASP A 12 4.71 -4.86 7.76
C ASP A 12 4.42 -4.08 9.06
N TYR A 13 5.45 -3.47 9.64
CA TYR A 13 5.35 -2.64 10.84
C TYR A 13 4.37 -1.47 10.73
N SER A 14 4.08 -1.00 9.52
CA SER A 14 3.19 0.14 9.23
C SER A 14 1.80 -0.27 8.76
N ALA A 15 1.55 -1.58 8.60
CA ALA A 15 0.35 -2.09 7.95
C ALA A 15 -0.95 -1.62 8.62
N ASN A 16 -0.99 -1.52 9.95
CA ASN A 16 -2.16 -0.99 10.65
C ASN A 16 -2.43 0.49 10.32
N SER A 17 -1.38 1.33 10.30
CA SER A 17 -1.52 2.75 9.97
C SER A 17 -2.02 2.92 8.54
N ARG A 18 -1.38 2.25 7.58
CA ARG A 18 -1.78 2.32 6.17
C ARG A 18 -3.21 1.79 5.95
N ALA A 19 -3.59 0.70 6.62
CA ALA A 19 -4.96 0.21 6.56
C ALA A 19 -5.96 1.28 7.02
N ASN A 20 -5.67 2.01 8.09
CA ASN A 20 -6.52 3.11 8.57
C ASN A 20 -6.59 4.26 7.56
N GLU A 21 -5.51 4.59 6.86
CA GLU A 21 -5.51 5.61 5.80
C GLU A 21 -6.45 5.23 4.64
N TYR A 22 -6.40 3.98 4.17
CA TYR A 22 -7.34 3.50 3.14
C TYR A 22 -8.79 3.48 3.63
N LEU A 23 -9.02 3.10 4.89
CA LEU A 23 -10.34 3.15 5.51
C LEU A 23 -10.90 4.58 5.57
N GLN A 24 -10.06 5.59 5.84
CA GLN A 24 -10.44 6.99 5.79
C GLN A 24 -10.78 7.47 4.37
N LYS A 25 -10.09 6.92 3.35
CA LYS A 25 -10.43 7.07 1.92
C LYS A 25 -11.70 6.29 1.51
N GLY A 26 -12.36 5.64 2.46
CA GLY A 26 -13.62 4.92 2.25
C GLY A 26 -13.46 3.53 1.63
N TRP A 27 -12.24 2.96 1.63
CA TRP A 27 -12.02 1.56 1.26
C TRP A 27 -12.67 0.64 2.30
N GLN A 28 -12.92 -0.61 1.93
CA GLN A 28 -13.55 -1.59 2.81
C GLN A 28 -12.52 -2.56 3.40
N LEU A 29 -12.48 -2.72 4.73
CA LEU A 29 -11.73 -3.83 5.34
C LEU A 29 -12.40 -5.16 5.00
N LEU A 30 -11.68 -6.05 4.33
CA LEU A 30 -12.16 -7.38 3.91
C LEU A 30 -11.68 -8.48 4.85
N HIS A 31 -10.44 -8.39 5.33
CA HIS A 31 -9.84 -9.42 6.17
C HIS A 31 -8.74 -8.86 7.10
N VAL A 32 -8.60 -9.51 8.26
CA VAL A 32 -7.46 -9.37 9.17
C VAL A 32 -6.96 -10.77 9.51
N GLY A 33 -5.67 -11.02 9.33
CA GLY A 33 -5.08 -12.33 9.51
C GLY A 33 -3.59 -12.26 9.87
N SER A 34 -2.90 -13.38 9.72
CA SER A 34 -1.46 -13.49 9.96
C SER A 34 -0.76 -14.11 8.76
N LYS A 35 0.41 -13.59 8.39
CA LYS A 35 1.25 -14.13 7.32
C LYS A 35 2.61 -14.49 7.89
N LEU A 36 3.10 -15.68 7.53
CA LEU A 36 4.45 -16.10 7.87
C LEU A 36 5.42 -15.38 6.95
N ILE A 37 6.36 -14.65 7.53
CA ILE A 37 7.46 -13.99 6.85
C ILE A 37 8.73 -14.75 7.19
N ASN A 38 9.45 -15.18 6.14
CA ASN A 38 10.77 -15.77 6.28
C ASN A 38 11.80 -14.71 5.92
N SER A 39 12.64 -14.32 6.88
CA SER A 39 13.81 -13.45 6.66
C SER A 39 15.10 -14.16 7.07
N ASP A 40 16.23 -13.51 6.79
CA ASP A 40 17.56 -14.01 7.19
C ASP A 40 17.70 -14.14 8.73
N ASP A 41 16.93 -13.36 9.49
CA ASP A 41 16.89 -13.38 10.96
C ASP A 41 15.93 -14.45 11.54
N GLY A 42 15.23 -15.20 10.69
CA GLY A 42 14.31 -16.26 11.06
C GLY A 42 12.89 -16.06 10.55
N ALA A 43 11.99 -16.95 11.01
CA ALA A 43 10.58 -16.91 10.62
C ALA A 43 9.74 -16.23 11.71
N TYR A 44 8.96 -15.22 11.32
CA TYR A 44 8.04 -14.51 12.21
C TYR A 44 6.68 -14.31 11.54
N HIS A 45 5.67 -14.00 12.34
CA HIS A 45 4.32 -13.74 11.86
C HIS A 45 4.01 -12.25 11.91
N ASP A 46 3.63 -11.68 10.77
CA ASP A 46 3.08 -10.33 10.69
C ASP A 46 1.56 -10.36 10.64
N THR A 47 0.95 -9.32 11.21
CA THR A 47 -0.47 -9.07 11.03
C THR A 47 -0.72 -8.54 9.62
N VAL A 48 -1.70 -9.12 8.94
CA VAL A 48 -2.09 -8.73 7.59
C VAL A 48 -3.46 -8.09 7.60
N TYR A 49 -3.58 -6.98 6.88
CA TYR A 49 -4.84 -6.30 6.59
C TYR A 49 -5.09 -6.36 5.09
N VAL A 50 -6.29 -6.80 4.68
CA VAL A 50 -6.72 -6.75 3.28
C VAL A 50 -7.84 -5.76 3.16
N VAL A 51 -7.62 -4.71 2.37
CA VAL A 51 -8.63 -3.69 2.07
C VAL A 51 -9.05 -3.77 0.61
N GLY A 52 -10.32 -3.49 0.33
CA GLY A 52 -10.92 -3.54 -1.00
C GLY A 52 -11.31 -2.15 -1.49
N ALA A 53 -11.05 -1.90 -2.77
CA ALA A 53 -11.41 -0.69 -3.48
C ALA A 53 -12.48 -0.96 -4.54
N ASN A 54 -13.37 0.01 -4.74
CA ASN A 54 -14.16 0.10 -5.97
C ASN A 54 -13.33 0.70 -7.11
N GLN A 55 -13.93 0.80 -8.30
CA GLN A 55 -13.24 1.29 -9.50
C GLN A 55 -12.61 2.69 -9.31
N GLN A 56 -13.37 3.66 -8.81
CA GLN A 56 -12.87 5.03 -8.59
C GLN A 56 -11.68 5.06 -7.61
N GLN A 57 -11.78 4.34 -6.50
CA GLN A 57 -10.73 4.27 -5.49
C GLN A 57 -9.45 3.62 -6.02
N TYR A 58 -9.59 2.64 -6.90
CA TYR A 58 -8.45 1.99 -7.55
C TYR A 58 -7.76 2.93 -8.55
N GLU A 59 -8.53 3.67 -9.35
CA GLU A 59 -7.98 4.68 -10.29
C GLU A 59 -7.24 5.81 -9.56
N GLU A 60 -7.77 6.26 -8.42
CA GLU A 60 -7.10 7.23 -7.54
C GLU A 60 -5.77 6.68 -7.01
N TYR A 61 -5.75 5.42 -6.56
CA TYR A 61 -4.54 4.75 -6.10
C TYR A 61 -3.48 4.60 -7.21
N GLU A 62 -3.87 4.21 -8.42
CA GLU A 62 -2.95 4.14 -9.56
C GLU A 62 -2.36 5.52 -9.90
N SER A 63 -3.18 6.58 -9.78
CA SER A 63 -2.73 7.95 -10.00
C SER A 63 -1.70 8.39 -8.95
N GLU A 64 -1.98 8.16 -7.66
CA GLU A 64 -1.04 8.43 -6.55
C GLU A 64 0.31 7.73 -6.75
N LEU A 65 0.29 6.44 -7.10
CA LEU A 65 1.52 5.69 -7.38
C LEU A 65 2.33 6.28 -8.54
N SER A 66 1.63 6.75 -9.58
CA SER A 66 2.28 7.35 -10.74
C SER A 66 2.93 8.71 -10.40
N GLU A 67 2.28 9.52 -9.57
CA GLU A 67 2.79 10.81 -9.11
C GLU A 67 4.03 10.63 -8.22
N ASP A 68 3.98 9.70 -7.27
CA ASP A 68 5.12 9.35 -6.41
C ASP A 68 6.32 8.87 -7.23
N SER A 69 6.10 8.00 -8.22
CA SER A 69 7.19 7.51 -9.09
C SER A 69 7.87 8.63 -9.90
N ASN A 70 7.09 9.61 -10.34
CA ASN A 70 7.62 10.75 -11.09
C ASN A 70 8.42 11.68 -10.17
N LEU A 71 7.96 11.93 -8.95
CA LEU A 71 8.67 12.75 -7.96
C LEU A 71 10.02 12.14 -7.58
N GLU A 72 10.10 10.84 -7.33
CA GLU A 72 11.37 10.15 -7.03
C GLU A 72 12.39 10.29 -8.18
N SER A 73 11.92 10.20 -9.43
CA SER A 73 12.79 10.34 -10.60
C SER A 73 13.38 11.76 -10.75
N VAL A 74 12.60 12.79 -10.42
CA VAL A 74 13.04 14.19 -10.48
C VAL A 74 14.09 14.48 -9.41
N ILE A 75 13.88 14.01 -8.17
CA ILE A 75 14.84 14.20 -7.06
C ILE A 75 16.19 13.57 -7.43
N LYS A 76 16.18 12.33 -7.92
CA LYS A 76 17.40 11.62 -8.32
C LYS A 76 18.17 12.35 -9.44
N ASN A 77 17.48 12.99 -10.37
CA ASN A 77 18.15 13.74 -11.45
C ASN A 77 18.83 15.02 -10.92
N LEU A 78 18.19 15.73 -9.99
CA LEU A 78 18.76 16.94 -9.39
C LEU A 78 20.02 16.66 -8.55
N GLU A 79 20.08 15.53 -7.85
CA GLU A 79 21.26 15.11 -7.08
C GLU A 79 22.46 14.74 -7.96
N ASN A 80 22.23 14.33 -9.21
CA ASN A 80 23.29 13.94 -10.14
C ASN A 80 23.86 15.11 -10.96
N GLU A 81 23.17 16.26 -11.02
CA GLU A 81 23.63 17.47 -11.72
C GLU A 81 24.50 18.40 -10.86
N THR A 82 24.77 18.05 -9.59
CA THR A 82 25.52 18.90 -8.64
C THR A 82 27.02 18.54 -8.48
N TYR A 83 27.59 17.71 -9.36
CA TYR A 83 29.02 17.34 -9.38
C TYR A 83 29.76 17.73 -10.66
#